data_AF-A0A6J4TSX2-F1
#
_entry.id   AF-A0A6J4TSX2-F1
#
_cell.length_a   1.000
_cell.length_b   1.000
_cell.length_c   1.000
_cell.angle_alpha   90.00
_cell.angle_beta   90.00
_cell.angle_gamma   90.00
#
_symmetry.space_group_name_H-M   'P 1'
#
loop_
_entity.id
_entity.type
_entity.pdbx_description
1 polymer ?
#
loop_
_entity_poly.entity_id
_entity_poly.type
_entity_poly.pdbx_seq_one_letter_code
_entity_poly.pdbx_strand_id
1 'polypeptide(L)'
;MLFVVAQSLVVAFLVAYFASRLGISGLAGVAGLGALVWIFPAAILLGSVVHEGVPLALASIHAGDWLVKLLIIAAIVGAWRQAPHEAIHRTT
;
A
#
# COMPACT_ATOMS: atom_id res chain seq x y z
N MET A 1 -4.07 1.95 19.79
CA MET A 1 -4.26 2.91 18.69
C MET A 1 -2.95 3.46 18.13
N LEU A 2 -2.03 3.96 18.97
CA LEU A 2 -0.72 4.49 18.51
C LEU A 2 0.10 3.52 17.65
N PHE A 3 0.15 2.24 18.03
CA PHE A 3 0.86 1.20 17.25
C PHE A 3 0.37 1.09 15.81
N VAL A 4 -0.95 1.06 15.60
CA VAL A 4 -1.57 0.94 14.27
C VAL A 4 -1.24 2.17 13.41
N VAL A 5 -1.23 3.36 14.02
CA VAL A 5 -0.83 4.60 13.35
C VAL A 5 0.64 4.53 12.95
N ALA A 6 1.52 4.16 13.87
CA ALA A 6 2.96 4.04 13.59
C ALA A 6 3.24 3.02 12.47
N GLN A 7 2.61 1.84 12.52
CA GLN A 7 2.69 0.83 11.47
C GLN A 7 2.21 1.39 10.12
N SER A 8 1.09 2.11 10.11
CA SER A 8 0.56 2.71 8.88
C SER A 8 1.50 3.77 8.30
N LEU A 9 2.14 4.58 9.16
CA LEU A 9 3.13 5.57 8.72
C LEU A 9 4.37 4.91 8.12
N VAL A 10 4.84 3.81 8.70
CA VAL A 10 5.96 3.03 8.13
C VAL A 10 5.60 2.50 6.74
N VAL A 11 4.41 1.92 6.58
CA VAL A 11 3.94 1.41 5.28
C VAL A 11 3.79 2.56 4.28
N ALA A 12 3.20 3.69 4.68
CA ALA A 12 3.06 4.86 3.83
C ALA A 12 4.42 5.42 3.38
N PHE A 13 5.39 5.47 4.29
CA PHE A 13 6.77 5.84 3.97
C PHE A 13 7.38 4.91 2.92
N LEU A 14 7.25 3.58 3.09
CA LEU A 14 7.79 2.60 2.13
C LEU A 14 7.13 2.74 0.75
N VAL A 15 5.81 2.92 0.69
CA VAL A 15 5.09 3.13 -0.58
C VAL A 15 5.54 4.42 -1.25
N ALA A 16 5.64 5.53 -0.50
CA ALA A 16 6.15 6.80 -1.03
C ALA A 16 7.61 6.69 -1.50
N TYR A 17 8.45 5.99 -0.74
CA TYR A 17 9.83 5.72 -1.09
C TYR A 17 9.91 4.96 -2.41
N PHE A 18 9.25 3.81 -2.55
CA PHE A 18 9.27 3.04 -3.79
C PHE A 18 8.68 3.81 -4.96
N ALA A 19 7.56 4.50 -4.76
CA ALA A 19 6.96 5.30 -5.82
C ALA A 19 7.90 6.42 -6.31
N SER A 20 8.71 7.00 -5.41
CA SER A 20 9.73 8.00 -5.78
C SER A 20 10.92 7.39 -6.51
N ARG A 21 11.44 6.25 -6.04
CA ARG A 21 12.65 5.60 -6.57
C ARG A 21 12.40 4.90 -7.91
N LEU A 22 11.17 4.45 -8.14
CA LEU A 22 10.76 3.77 -9.37
C LEU A 22 10.11 4.72 -10.39
N GLY A 23 10.04 6.02 -10.09
CA GLY A 23 9.43 7.01 -11.00
C GLY A 23 7.92 6.80 -11.22
N ILE A 24 7.24 6.10 -10.30
CA ILE A 24 5.81 5.80 -10.42
C ILE A 24 5.01 7.04 -10.05
N SER A 25 4.13 7.46 -10.96
CA SER A 25 3.25 8.62 -10.80
C SER A 25 1.81 8.28 -11.19
N GLY A 26 0.89 9.18 -10.86
CA GLY A 26 -0.55 9.01 -11.11
C GLY A 26 -1.20 7.95 -10.21
N LEU A 27 -2.53 8.02 -10.11
CA LEU A 27 -3.31 7.17 -9.21
C LEU A 27 -3.23 5.67 -9.58
N ALA A 28 -3.31 5.35 -10.88
CA ALA A 28 -3.22 3.98 -11.36
C ALA A 28 -1.84 3.35 -11.08
N GLY A 29 -0.76 4.12 -11.28
CA GLY A 29 0.60 3.65 -11.05
C GLY A 29 0.85 3.31 -9.57
N VAL A 30 0.47 4.22 -8.66
CA VAL A 30 0.62 3.95 -7.22
C VAL A 30 -0.31 2.86 -6.73
N ALA A 31 -1.53 2.74 -7.25
CA ALA A 31 -2.43 1.63 -6.92
C ALA A 31 -1.82 0.28 -7.36
N GLY A 32 -1.22 0.23 -8.55
CA GLY A 32 -0.45 -0.92 -9.02
C GLY A 32 0.73 -1.27 -8.11
N LEU A 33 1.46 -0.27 -7.62
CA LEU A 33 2.51 -0.47 -6.61
C LEU A 33 1.94 -1.04 -5.30
N GLY A 34 0.81 -0.52 -4.81
CA GLY A 34 0.14 -1.04 -3.62
C GLY A 34 -0.28 -2.52 -3.78
N ALA A 35 -0.85 -2.87 -4.94
CA ALA A 35 -1.19 -4.26 -5.27
C ALA A 35 0.05 -5.16 -5.38
N LEU A 36 1.16 -4.65 -5.92
CA LEU A 36 2.42 -5.39 -5.99
C LEU A 36 3.00 -5.67 -4.59
N VAL A 37 3.03 -4.65 -3.72
CA VAL A 37 3.49 -4.80 -2.33
C VAL A 37 2.62 -5.78 -1.55
N TRP A 38 1.32 -5.81 -1.83
CA TRP A 38 0.36 -6.73 -1.19
C TRP A 38 0.67 -8.22 -1.41
N ILE A 39 1.34 -8.59 -2.51
CA ILE A 39 1.72 -9.98 -2.78
C ILE A 39 2.55 -10.55 -1.62
N PHE A 40 3.36 -9.72 -0.96
CA PHE A 40 4.20 -10.15 0.16
C PHE A 40 3.40 -10.64 1.39
N PRO A 41 2.52 -9.83 2.03
CA PRO A 41 1.70 -10.33 3.13
C PRO A 41 0.74 -11.45 2.70
N ALA A 42 0.24 -11.45 1.46
CA ALA A 42 -0.58 -12.54 0.93
C ALA A 42 0.19 -13.87 0.90
N ALA A 43 1.46 -13.86 0.46
CA ALA A 43 2.32 -15.04 0.45
C ALA A 43 2.62 -15.57 1.86
N ILE A 44 2.86 -14.68 2.83
CA ILE A 44 3.06 -15.07 4.24
C ILE A 44 1.79 -15.73 4.81
N LEU A 45 0.62 -15.15 4.56
CA LEU A 45 -0.66 -15.72 5.01
C LEU A 45 -0.97 -17.06 4.33
N LEU A 46 -0.58 -17.23 3.07
CA LEU A 46 -0.68 -18.54 2.42
C LEU A 46 0.23 -19.57 3.11
N GLY A 47 1.41 -19.15 3.56
CA GLY A 47 2.31 -19.97 4.36
C GLY A 47 1.63 -20.50 5.63
N SER A 48 0.87 -19.68 6.36
CA SER A 48 0.18 -20.13 7.58
C SER A 48 -0.99 -21.08 7.28
N VAL A 49 -1.65 -20.95 6.13
CA VAL A 49 -2.64 -21.95 5.68
C VAL A 49 -1.96 -23.31 5.46
N VAL A 50 -0.83 -23.33 4.75
CA VAL A 50 -0.12 -24.56 4.36
C VAL A 50 0.54 -25.25 5.56
N HIS A 51 1.18 -24.50 6.45
CA HIS A 51 2.03 -25.08 7.50
C HIS A 51 1.36 -25.11 8.87
N GLU A 52 0.43 -24.20 9.15
CA GLU A 52 -0.18 -24.02 10.47
C GLU A 52 -1.68 -24.37 10.48
N GLY A 53 -2.24 -24.76 9.33
CA GLY A 53 -3.64 -25.15 9.22
C GLY A 53 -4.62 -23.99 9.42
N VAL A 54 -4.18 -22.74 9.24
CA VAL A 54 -5.06 -21.57 9.31
C VAL A 54 -6.17 -21.73 8.26
N PRO A 55 -7.46 -21.49 8.60
CA PRO A 55 -8.54 -21.60 7.64
C PRO A 55 -8.32 -20.66 6.44
N LEU A 56 -8.44 -21.18 5.22
CA LEU A 56 -8.26 -20.38 4.00
C LEU A 56 -9.15 -19.14 3.98
N ALA A 57 -10.40 -19.26 4.45
CA ALA A 57 -11.32 -18.14 4.57
C ALA A 57 -10.79 -17.03 5.49
N LEU A 58 -10.20 -17.40 6.63
CA LEU A 58 -9.62 -16.45 7.58
C LEU A 58 -8.38 -15.75 6.99
N ALA A 59 -7.48 -16.52 6.37
CA ALA A 59 -6.31 -15.98 5.68
C ALA A 59 -6.71 -15.03 4.54
N SER A 60 -7.78 -15.35 3.81
CA SER A 60 -8.31 -14.53 2.72
C SER A 60 -8.86 -13.19 3.21
N ILE A 61 -9.55 -13.19 4.36
CA ILE A 61 -10.03 -11.95 5.00
C ILE A 61 -8.85 -11.06 5.41
N HIS A 62 -7.81 -11.65 6.03
CA HIS A 62 -6.63 -10.89 6.44
C HIS A 62 -5.85 -10.36 5.23
N ALA A 63 -5.72 -11.15 4.18
CA ALA A 63 -5.10 -10.70 2.94
C ALA A 63 -5.90 -9.55 2.32
N GLY A 64 -7.23 -9.65 2.29
CA GLY A 64 -8.11 -8.58 1.81
C GLY A 64 -8.00 -7.28 2.63
N ASP A 65 -7.96 -7.37 3.96
CA ASP A 65 -7.72 -6.22 4.84
C ASP A 65 -6.39 -5.51 4.53
N TRP A 66 -5.31 -6.28 4.37
CA TRP A 66 -4.01 -5.74 3.94
C TRP A 66 -4.07 -5.09 2.56
N LEU A 67 -4.78 -5.69 1.60
CA LEU A 67 -4.92 -5.13 0.25
C LEU A 67 -5.59 -3.76 0.29
N VAL A 68 -6.74 -3.66 0.97
CA VAL A 68 -7.51 -2.42 1.08
C VAL A 68 -6.67 -1.33 1.76
N LYS A 69 -5.96 -1.65 2.84
CA LYS A 69 -5.04 -0.71 3.51
C LYS A 69 -3.96 -0.21 2.57
N LEU A 70 -3.33 -1.09 1.80
CA LEU A 70 -2.27 -0.72 0.86
C LEU A 70 -2.80 0.15 -0.28
N LEU A 71 -3.98 -0.16 -0.83
CA LEU A 71 -4.61 0.65 -1.87
C LEU A 71 -4.99 2.05 -1.37
N ILE A 72 -5.53 2.16 -0.16
CA ILE A 72 -5.85 3.45 0.46
C ILE A 72 -4.57 4.27 0.69
N ILE A 73 -3.54 3.66 1.27
CA ILE A 73 -2.25 4.32 1.51
C ILE A 73 -1.64 4.78 0.18
N ALA A 74 -1.64 3.92 -0.85
CA ALA A 74 -1.13 4.25 -2.17
C ALA A 74 -1.89 5.42 -2.81
N ALA A 75 -3.23 5.43 -2.70
CA ALA A 75 -4.04 6.53 -3.19
C ALA A 75 -3.72 7.85 -2.49
N ILE A 76 -3.58 7.84 -1.15
CA ILE A 76 -3.18 9.02 -0.36
C ILE A 76 -1.80 9.53 -0.81
N VAL A 77 -0.82 8.64 -0.93
CA VAL A 77 0.54 8.99 -1.41
C VAL A 77 0.50 9.54 -2.84
N GLY A 78 -0.28 8.93 -3.73
CA GLY A 78 -0.44 9.38 -5.10
C GLY A 78 -1.05 10.77 -5.21
N ALA A 79 -2.12 11.02 -4.44
CA ALA A 79 -2.76 12.33 -4.37
C ALA A 79 -1.83 13.38 -3.76
N TRP A 80 -1.15 13.04 -2.66
CA TRP A 80 -0.18 13.91 -2.00
C TRP A 80 1.00 14.26 -2.90
N ARG A 81 1.44 13.37 -3.80
CA ARG A 81 2.54 13.66 -4.75
C ARG A 81 2.08 14.44 -5.98
N GLN A 82 0.80 14.40 -6.35
CA GLN A 82 0.25 15.19 -7.45
C GLN A 82 -0.02 16.65 -7.06
N ALA A 83 -0.57 16.88 -5.86
CA ALA A 83 -0.85 18.22 -5.34
C ALA A 83 0.36 19.21 -5.37
N PRO A 84 1.60 18.83 -5.03
CA PRO A 84 2.76 19.72 -5.10
C PRO A 84 3.18 20.07 -6.53
N HIS A 85 2.85 19.25 -7.54
CA HIS A 85 3.14 19.57 -8.94
C HIS A 85 2.14 20.54 -9.56
N GLU A 86 0.84 20.45 -9.22
CA GLU A 86 -0.19 21.34 -9.78
C GLU A 86 -0.14 22.77 -9.20
N ALA A 87 0.27 22.92 -7.94
CA ALA A 87 0.37 24.23 -7.30
C ALA A 87 1.41 25.17 -7.94
N ILE A 88 2.42 24.61 -8.64
CA ILE A 88 3.51 25.36 -9.27
C ILE A 88 3.11 25.91 -10.65
N HIS A 89 2.19 25.26 -11.37
CA HIS A 89 1.80 25.66 -12.74
C HIS A 89 0.58 26.60 -12.81
N ARG A 90 -0.10 26.89 -11.69
CA ARG A 90 -1.25 27.81 -11.66
C ARG A 90 -0.88 29.29 -11.44
N THR A 91 0.38 29.61 -11.20
CA THR A 91 0.83 30.96 -10.81
C THR A 91 1.70 31.69 -11.85
N THR A 92 1.83 31.15 -13.06
CA THR A 92 2.51 31.78 -14.21
C THR A 92 1.56 31.90 -15.37
#